data_AF-A0A2T6IM03-F1
#
_entry.id   AF-A0A2T6IM03-F1
#
_cell.length_a   1.000
_cell.length_b   1.000
_cell.length_c   1.000
_cell.angle_alpha   90.00
_cell.angle_beta   90.00
_cell.angle_gamma   90.00
#
_symmetry.space_group_name_H-M   'P 1'
#
loop_
_entity.id
_entity.type
_entity.pdbx_description
1 polymer ?
#
loop_
_entity_poly.entity_id
_entity_poly.type
_entity_poly.pdbx_seq_one_letter_code
_entity_poly.pdbx_strand_id
1 'polypeptide(L)' 'MTERMDPVQAAVVEIVGMADLYRRIQDTCWTKCVADVKESTLDAGESSCLDRCVNKYTDVHTIVGKELQTNVPDTPK' A
#
# COMPACT_ATOMS: atom_id res chain seq x y z
N MET A 1 30.10 -3.11 10.07
CA MET A 1 28.64 -3.14 9.85
C MET A 1 28.35 -3.69 8.45
N THR A 2 28.64 -4.96 8.21
CA THR A 2 28.37 -5.60 6.92
C THR A 2 27.77 -6.97 7.20
N GLU A 3 26.58 -6.98 7.79
CA GLU A 3 25.75 -8.18 7.75
C GLU A 3 25.06 -8.19 6.38
N ARG A 4 25.46 -9.13 5.53
CA ARG A 4 24.79 -9.41 4.27
C ARG A 4 23.40 -9.91 4.63
N MET A 5 22.37 -9.18 4.22
CA MET A 5 20.98 -9.61 4.41
C MET A 5 20.81 -11.03 3.85
N ASP A 6 20.44 -11.98 4.72
CA ASP A 6 20.15 -13.35 4.31
C ASP A 6 19.04 -13.33 3.24
N PRO A 7 19.18 -14.03 2.10
CA PRO A 7 18.11 -14.10 1.09
C PRO A 7 16.74 -14.47 1.67
N VAL A 8 16.69 -15.29 2.72
CA VAL A 8 15.42 -15.60 3.41
C VAL A 8 14.86 -14.36 4.09
N GLN A 9 15.70 -13.60 4.79
CA GLN A 9 15.29 -12.38 5.48
C GLN A 9 14.81 -11.30 4.51
N ALA A 10 15.48 -11.15 3.35
CA ALA A 10 15.03 -10.25 2.30
C ALA A 10 13.63 -10.63 1.79
N ALA A 11 13.40 -11.93 1.53
CA ALA A 11 12.09 -12.41 1.09
C ALA A 11 10.98 -12.19 2.14
N VAL A 12 11.29 -12.36 3.43
CA VAL A 12 10.35 -12.09 4.52
C VAL A 12 9.98 -10.60 4.57
N VAL A 13 10.97 -9.71 4.43
CA VAL A 13 10.73 -8.26 4.42
C VAL A 13 9.80 -7.85 3.28
N GLU A 14 10.03 -8.38 2.08
CA GLU A 14 9.16 -8.11 0.91
C GLU A 14 7.72 -8.56 1.17
N ILE A 15 7.52 -9.79 1.67
CA ILE A 15 6.18 -10.33 1.94
C ILE A 15 5.47 -9.52 3.03
N VAL A 16 6.16 -9.18 4.13
CA VAL A 16 5.58 -8.38 5.21
C VAL A 16 5.24 -6.97 4.73
N GLY A 17 6.08 -6.37 3.89
CA GLY A 17 5.82 -5.07 3.27
C GLY A 17 4.57 -5.11 2.37
N MET A 18 4.44 -6.12 1.52
CA MET A 18 3.26 -6.31 0.67
C MET A 18 1.99 -6.55 1.49
N ALA A 19 2.08 -7.30 2.59
CA ALA A 19 0.93 -7.55 3.47
C ALA A 19 0.45 -6.25 4.15
N ASP A 20 1.36 -5.42 4.66
CA ASP A 20 0.98 -4.12 5.25
C ASP A 20 0.39 -3.17 4.19
N LEU A 21 0.96 -3.15 2.98
CA LEU A 21 0.39 -2.40 1.85
C LEU A 21 -1.06 -2.81 1.57
N TYR A 22 -1.32 -4.12 1.44
CA TYR A 22 -2.66 -4.64 1.18
C TYR A 22 -3.65 -4.25 2.27
N ARG A 23 -3.27 -4.40 3.55
CA ARG A 23 -4.11 -4.02 4.69
C ARG A 23 -4.46 -2.53 4.65
N ARG A 24 -3.50 -1.66 4.37
CA ARG A 24 -3.75 -0.21 4.29
C ARG A 24 -4.62 0.19 3.12
N ILE A 25 -4.47 -0.46 1.96
CA ILE A 25 -5.35 -0.26 0.80
C ILE A 25 -6.78 -0.64 1.19
N GLN A 26 -6.97 -1.83 1.78
CA GLN A 26 -8.27 -2.33 2.20
C GLN A 26 -8.96 -1.34 3.16
N ASP A 27 -8.28 -0.97 4.26
CA ASP A 27 -8.84 -0.06 5.27
C ASP A 27 -9.18 1.32 4.68
N THR A 28 -8.28 1.84 3.84
CA THR A 28 -8.46 3.16 3.21
C THR A 28 -9.63 3.16 2.25
N CYS A 29 -9.66 2.20 1.32
CA CYS A 29 -10.70 2.17 0.28
C CYS A 29 -12.06 1.79 0.85
N TRP A 30 -12.11 0.92 1.86
CA TRP A 30 -13.33 0.67 2.61
C TRP A 30 -13.87 1.97 3.21
N THR A 31 -13.06 2.67 4.01
CA THR A 31 -13.48 3.92 4.67
C THR A 31 -13.89 5.03 3.69
N LYS A 32 -13.30 5.04 2.48
CA LYS A 32 -13.57 6.08 1.47
C LYS A 32 -14.79 5.78 0.60
N CYS A 33 -15.03 4.51 0.30
CA CYS A 33 -16.05 4.12 -0.68
C CYS A 33 -17.30 3.50 -0.06
N VAL A 34 -17.20 2.91 1.13
CA VAL A 34 -18.33 2.27 1.83
C VAL A 34 -18.66 3.12 3.06
N ALA A 35 -19.67 3.99 2.91
CA ALA A 35 -20.06 4.91 3.97
C ALA A 35 -20.84 4.22 5.10
N ASP A 36 -21.71 3.27 4.74
CA ASP A 36 -22.52 2.49 5.67
C ASP A 36 -22.92 1.16 5.01
N VAL A 37 -22.96 0.07 5.78
CA VAL A 37 -23.28 -1.26 5.27
C VAL A 37 -24.77 -1.53 5.43
N LYS A 38 -25.53 -1.27 4.37
CA LYS A 38 -26.99 -1.47 4.36
C LYS A 38 -27.40 -2.86 3.90
N GLU A 39 -26.58 -3.48 3.05
CA GLU A 39 -26.80 -4.81 2.49
C GLU A 39 -25.46 -5.55 2.33
N SER A 40 -25.53 -6.85 2.05
CA SER A 40 -24.33 -7.70 1.93
C SER A 40 -23.61 -7.57 0.58
N THR A 41 -24.12 -6.75 -0.32
CA THR A 41 -23.61 -6.56 -1.68
C THR A 41 -23.16 -5.13 -1.90
N LEU A 42 -22.13 -4.95 -2.72
CA LEU A 42 -21.70 -3.63 -3.12
C LEU A 42 -22.61 -3.09 -4.22
N ASP A 43 -23.04 -1.84 -4.08
CA ASP A 43 -23.73 -1.17 -5.18
C ASP A 43 -22.74 -0.83 -6.33
N ALA A 44 -23.27 -0.43 -7.48
CA ALA A 44 -22.44 -0.09 -8.64
C ALA A 44 -21.52 1.12 -8.39
N GLY A 45 -21.94 2.06 -7.55
CA GLY A 45 -21.16 3.22 -7.10
C GLY A 45 -20.02 2.81 -6.18
N GLU A 46 -20.28 1.98 -5.18
CA GLU A 46 -19.26 1.43 -4.26
C GLU A 46 -18.23 0.61 -5.03
N SER A 47 -18.68 -0.29 -5.92
CA SER A 47 -17.80 -1.11 -6.76
C SER A 47 -16.89 -0.24 -7.64
N SER A 48 -17.46 0.72 -8.36
CA SER A 48 -16.68 1.62 -9.22
C SER A 48 -15.79 2.60 -8.43
N CYS A 49 -16.17 2.96 -7.20
CA CYS A 49 -15.35 3.76 -6.30
C CYS A 49 -14.13 2.96 -5.83
N LEU A 50 -14.31 1.69 -5.44
CA LEU A 50 -13.22 0.81 -4.99
C LEU A 50 -12.16 0.65 -6.08
N ASP A 51 -12.56 0.40 -7.33
CA ASP A 51 -11.64 0.31 -8.46
C ASP A 51 -10.78 1.58 -8.61
N ARG A 52 -11.43 2.75 -8.59
CA ARG A 52 -10.76 4.06 -8.66
C ARG A 52 -9.87 4.31 -7.44
N CYS A 53 -10.31 3.89 -6.26
CA CYS A 53 -9.58 4.09 -5.02
C CYS A 53 -8.28 3.30 -5.02
N VAL A 54 -8.33 2.02 -5.37
CA VAL A 54 -7.14 1.16 -5.45
C VAL A 54 -6.15 1.73 -6.46
N ASN A 55 -6.62 2.12 -7.66
CA ASN A 55 -5.78 2.74 -8.68
C ASN A 55 -5.09 4.03 -8.18
N LYS A 56 -5.85 4.93 -7.53
CA LYS A 56 -5.29 6.14 -6.93
C LYS A 56 -4.29 5.84 -5.82
N TYR A 57 -4.58 4.85 -4.97
CA TYR A 57 -3.71 4.48 -3.87
C TYR A 57 -2.36 3.99 -4.39
N THR A 58 -2.36 3.11 -5.40
CA THR A 58 -1.13 2.58 -5.99
C THR A 58 -0.31 3.66 -6.69
N ASP A 59 -0.97 4.60 -7.35
CA ASP A 59 -0.30 5.75 -7.99
C ASP A 59 0.37 6.64 -6.94
N VAL A 60 -0.35 7.01 -5.88
CA VAL A 60 0.19 7.81 -4.77
C VAL A 60 1.30 7.07 -4.05
N HIS A 61 1.13 5.77 -3.78
CA HIS A 61 2.15 4.94 -3.15
C HIS A 61 3.45 4.94 -3.97
N THR A 62 3.34 4.84 -5.30
CA THR A 62 4.50 4.90 -6.21
C THR A 62 5.18 6.26 -6.18
N ILE A 63 4.42 7.36 -6.21
CA ILE A 63 4.96 8.73 -6.14
C ILE A 63 5.69 8.93 -4.82
N VAL A 64 5.04 8.61 -3.70
CA VAL A 64 5.65 8.74 -2.36
C VAL A 64 6.90 7.87 -2.24
N GLY A 65 6.89 6.65 -2.78
CA GLY A 65 8.08 5.78 -2.80
C GLY A 65 9.27 6.40 -3.54
N LYS A 66 9.02 7.03 -4.70
CA LYS A 66 10.06 7.75 -5.46
C LYS A 66 10.62 8.95 -4.71
N GLU A 67 9.75 9.73 -4.08
CA GLU A 67 10.17 10.89 -3.29
C GLU A 67 10.97 10.49 -2.06
N LEU A 68 10.58 9.41 -1.38
CA LEU A 68 11.33 8.88 -0.25
C LEU A 68 12.74 8.44 -0.67
N GLN A 69 12.88 7.75 -1.81
CA GLN A 69 14.18 7.34 -2.35
C GLN A 69 15.06 8.52 -2.75
N THR A 70 14.45 9.58 -3.29
CA THR A 70 15.16 10.79 -3.73
C THR A 70 15.65 11.63 -2.55
N ASN A 71 14.91 11.62 -1.44
CA ASN A 71 15.17 12.47 -0.27
C ASN A 71 15.73 11.69 0.93
N VAL A 72 16.19 10.44 0.77
CA VAL A 72 16.92 9.74 1.85
C VAL A 72 18.19 10.55 2.13
N PRO A 73 18.39 11.10 3.34
CA PRO A 73 19.67 11.70 3.70
C PRO A 73 20.73 10.61 3.62
N ASP A 74 21.74 10.81 2.76
CA ASP A 74 22.89 9.93 2.65
C ASP A 74 23.41 9.57 4.04
N THR A 75 23.22 8.32 4.46
CA THR A 75 24.12 7.69 5.43
C THR A 75 25.54 7.77 4.86
N PRO A 76 26.54 8.12 5.67
CA PRO A 76 27.84 8.60 5.19
C PRO A 76 28.55 7.57 4.29
N LYS A 77 29.14 8.08 3.20
CA LYS A 77 30.08 7.38 2.32
C LYS A 77 31.22 6.70 3.09
#